data_AF-A0A7X3SHI9-F1
#
_entry.id   AF-A0A7X3SHI9-F1
#
_cell.length_a   1.000
_cell.length_b   1.000
_cell.length_c   1.000
_cell.angle_alpha   90.00
_cell.angle_beta   90.00
_cell.angle_gamma   90.00
#
_symmetry.space_group_name_H-M   'P 1'
#
loop_
_entity.id
_entity.type
_entity.pdbx_description
1 polymer ?
#
loop_
_entity_poly.entity_id
_entity_poly.type
_entity_poly.pdbx_seq_one_letter_code
_entity_poly.pdbx_strand_id
1 'polypeptide(L)' 'MTIKLNRENEFQVNAKRILRLMRILHLKSVCRRRRRNYVKSTPEVTAENILNREFHAERFGEK' A
#
# COMPACT_ATOMS: atom_id res chain seq x y z
N MET A 1 -9.36 -14.04 3.43
CA MET A 1 -10.22 -15.22 3.23
C MET A 1 -10.42 -15.57 1.77
N THR A 2 -10.81 -14.64 0.88
CA THR A 2 -11.00 -14.91 -0.56
C THR A 2 -9.81 -15.60 -1.25
N ILE A 3 -8.57 -15.20 -0.96
CA ILE A 3 -7.37 -15.83 -1.54
C ILE A 3 -7.26 -17.32 -1.16
N LYS A 4 -7.57 -17.67 0.10
CA LYS A 4 -7.52 -19.05 0.59
C LYS A 4 -8.61 -19.88 -0.10
N LEU A 5 -9.84 -19.35 -0.12
CA LEU A 5 -11.00 -19.99 -0.77
C LEU A 5 -10.74 -20.29 -2.25
N ASN A 6 -10.22 -19.30 -3.00
CA ASN A 6 -9.92 -19.43 -4.42
C ASN A 6 -8.78 -20.43 -4.68
N ARG A 7 -7.80 -20.53 -3.78
CA ARG A 7 -6.68 -21.49 -3.88
C ARG A 7 -7.12 -22.93 -3.59
N GLU A 8 -8.00 -23.14 -2.62
CA GLU A 8 -8.43 -24.48 -2.19
C GLU A 8 -9.51 -25.07 -3.11
N ASN A 9 -10.33 -24.23 -3.73
CA ASN A 9 -11.51 -24.68 -4.49
C ASN A 9 -11.47 -24.26 -5.97
N GLU A 10 -10.34 -23.76 -6.46
CA GLU A 10 -10.16 -23.26 -7.84
C GLU A 10 -11.20 -22.21 -8.28
N PHE A 11 -11.78 -21.48 -7.33
CA PHE A 11 -12.80 -20.49 -7.64
C PHE A 11 -12.22 -19.13 -8.04
N GLN A 12 -12.92 -18.43 -8.92
CA GLN A 12 -12.69 -17.01 -9.20
C GLN A 12 -13.80 -16.15 -8.57
N VAL A 13 -13.85 -16.12 -7.23
CA VAL A 13 -14.88 -15.34 -6.53
C VAL A 13 -14.45 -13.89 -6.34
N ASN A 14 -15.36 -12.95 -6.59
CA ASN A 14 -15.14 -11.53 -6.34
C ASN A 14 -14.96 -11.26 -4.83
N ALA A 15 -13.85 -10.61 -4.47
CA ALA A 15 -13.54 -10.26 -3.08
C ALA A 15 -14.61 -9.40 -2.41
N LYS A 16 -15.30 -8.52 -3.15
CA LYS A 16 -16.40 -7.68 -2.62
C LYS A 16 -17.60 -8.52 -2.19
N ARG A 17 -17.91 -9.61 -2.90
CA ARG A 17 -19.05 -10.50 -2.59
C ARG A 17 -18.80 -11.27 -1.30
N ILE A 18 -17.60 -11.86 -1.16
CA ILE A 18 -17.18 -12.52 0.08
C ILE A 18 -17.21 -11.56 1.26
N LEU A 19 -16.71 -10.33 1.08
CA LEU A 19 -16.73 -9.31 2.14
C LEU A 19 -18.15 -8.97 2.62
N ARG A 20 -19.13 -8.87 1.70
CA ARG A 20 -20.54 -8.61 2.06
C ARG A 20 -21.13 -9.77 2.86
N LEU A 21 -20.94 -11.01 2.40
CA LEU A 21 -21.43 -12.21 3.10
C LEU A 21 -20.82 -12.33 4.50
N MET A 22 -19.51 -12.11 4.64
CA MET A 22 -18.85 -12.11 5.94
C MET A 22 -19.43 -11.08 6.91
N ARG A 23 -19.80 -9.89 6.41
CA ARG A 23 -20.42 -8.84 7.24
C ARG A 23 -21.82 -9.23 7.70
N ILE A 24 -22.63 -9.81 6.80
CA ILE A 24 -23.99 -10.29 7.11
C ILE A 24 -23.94 -11.39 8.18
N LEU A 25 -22.98 -12.32 8.06
CA LEU A 25 -22.82 -13.44 8.99
C LEU A 25 -21.99 -13.07 10.23
N HIS A 26 -21.59 -11.80 10.38
CA HIS A 26 -20.71 -11.31 11.45
C HIS A 26 -19.38 -12.09 11.59
N LEU A 27 -18.90 -12.69 10.49
CA LEU A 27 -17.68 -13.49 10.46
C LEU A 27 -16.44 -12.61 10.25
N LYS A 28 -15.36 -12.92 10.98
CA LYS A 28 -14.05 -12.29 10.83
C LYS A 28 -13.03 -13.31 10.31
N SER A 29 -12.16 -12.87 9.40
CA SER A 29 -11.06 -13.70 8.89
C SER A 29 -9.95 -13.78 9.94
N VAL A 30 -9.59 -15.00 10.37
CA VAL A 30 -8.47 -15.24 11.29
C VAL A 30 -7.15 -14.77 10.67
N CYS A 31 -6.87 -15.15 9.43
CA CYS A 31 -5.66 -14.76 8.71
C CYS A 31 -5.80 -13.38 8.04
N ARG A 32 -6.01 -12.31 8.80
CA ARG A 32 -6.01 -10.94 8.24
C ARG A 32 -4.57 -10.47 8.07
N ARG A 33 -4.19 -9.97 6.88
CA ARG A 33 -2.90 -9.31 6.70
C ARG A 33 -2.84 -8.11 7.64
N ARG A 34 -1.87 -8.08 8.56
CA ARG A 34 -1.66 -6.95 9.47
C ARG A 34 -1.43 -5.70 8.61
N ARG A 35 -2.15 -4.61 8.91
CA ARG A 35 -1.86 -3.33 8.27
C ARG A 35 -0.43 -2.93 8.67
N ARG A 36 0.35 -2.40 7.73
CA ARG A 36 1.67 -1.89 8.08
C ARG A 36 1.50 -0.72 9.04
N ASN A 37 2.31 -0.68 10.10
CA ASN A 37 2.26 0.36 11.14
C ASN A 37 3.11 1.59 10.80
N TYR A 38 3.60 1.73 9.56
CA TYR A 38 4.46 2.88 9.25
C TYR A 38 3.65 4.17 9.38
N VAL A 39 4.18 5.11 10.15
CA VAL A 39 3.76 6.50 10.09
C VAL A 39 4.33 7.04 8.77
N LYS A 40 3.51 7.71 7.95
CA LYS A 40 4.03 8.39 6.77
C LYS A 40 4.99 9.47 7.24
N SER A 41 6.28 9.34 6.95
CA SER A 41 7.23 10.43 7.14
C SER A 41 7.13 11.41 5.97
N THR A 42 7.32 12.69 6.25
CA THR A 42 7.69 13.66 5.23
C THR A 42 9.08 13.28 4.72
N PRO A 43 9.29 13.07 3.41
CA PRO A 43 10.63 12.82 2.89
C PRO A 43 11.52 14.04 3.15
N GLU A 44 12.66 13.85 3.82
CA GLU A 44 13.67 14.90 4.10
C GLU A 44 14.37 15.41 2.83
N VAL A 45 14.11 14.78 1.67
CA VAL A 45 14.80 15.02 0.40
C VAL A 45 14.50 16.40 -0.19
N THR A 46 13.45 17.10 0.27
CA THR A 46 13.25 18.52 -0.03
C THR A 46 13.99 19.38 0.99
N ALA A 47 15.32 19.21 1.10
CA ALA A 47 16.12 20.17 1.86
C ALA A 47 15.94 21.54 1.19
N GLU A 48 15.51 22.54 1.94
CA GLU A 48 15.50 23.93 1.46
C GLU A 48 16.94 24.31 1.04
N ASN A 49 17.08 25.08 -0.04
CA ASN A 49 18.39 25.52 -0.55
C ASN A 49 18.98 26.58 0.40
N ILE A 50 19.45 26.15 1.58
CA ILE A 50 20.01 26.99 2.66
C ILE A 50 21.24 27.77 2.16
N LEU A 51 21.93 27.24 1.14
CA LEU A 51 23.15 27.83 0.62
C LEU A 51 22.90 28.90 -0.46
N ASN A 52 21.65 29.13 -0.87
CA ASN A 52 21.26 30.09 -1.92
C ASN A 52 22.17 30.01 -3.16
N ARG A 53 22.64 28.80 -3.50
CA ARG A 53 23.51 28.60 -4.65
C ARG A 53 22.63 28.44 -5.88
N GLU A 54 22.94 29.19 -6.93
CA GLU A 54 22.32 29.00 -8.25
C GLU A 54 22.76 27.65 -8.82
N PHE A 55 21.84 26.69 -8.82
CA PHE A 55 22.12 25.36 -9.32
C PHE A 55 21.74 25.31 -10.80
N HIS A 56 22.72 25.58 -11.67
CA HIS A 56 22.59 25.35 -13.10
C HIS A 56 23.02 23.91 -13.43
N ALA A 57 22.13 23.16 -14.08
CA ALA A 57 22.40 21.84 -14.64
C ALA A 57 22.02 21.86 -16.13
N GLU A 58 23.00 21.62 -17.01
CA GLU A 58 22.78 21.56 -18.47
C GLU A 58 22.33 20.15 -18.90
N ARG A 59 22.75 19.12 -18.16
CA ARG A 59 22.43 17.71 -18.47
C ARG A 59 21.93 16.96 -17.25
N PHE A 60 21.17 15.90 -17.52
CA PHE A 60 20.69 14.97 -16.50
C PHE A 60 21.87 14.29 -15.78
N GLY A 61 21.95 14.46 -14.46
CA GLY A 61 23.02 13.92 -13.62
C GLY A 61 24.19 14.88 -13.38
N GLU A 62 24.11 16.13 -13.82
CA GLU A 62 25.08 17.16 -13.45
C GLU A 62 24.66 17.90 -12.19
N LYS A 63 25.52 17.74 -11.18
CA LYS A 63 25.47 18.21 -9.79
C LYS A 63 24.39 17.58 -8.91
#